data_AF-A0A8I0B5G7-F1
#
_entry.id   AF-A0A8I0B5G7-F1
#
_cell.length_a   1.000
_cell.length_b   1.000
_cell.length_c   1.000
_cell.angle_alpha   90.00
_cell.angle_beta   90.00
_cell.angle_gamma   90.00
#
_symmetry.space_group_name_H-M   'P 1'
#
loop_
_entity.id
_entity.type
_entity.pdbx_description
1 polymer ?
#
loop_
_entity_poly.entity_id
_entity_poly.type
_entity_poly.pdbx_seq_one_letter_code
_entity_poly.pdbx_strand_id
1 'polypeptide(L)'
;MTKLYYDEYINPKASIDYEAEEDVAIPAEVLDAFVRMDGAVIRVADVLAKVESFPDDMWLAAVGSALPEVRQWAVLDRYFLAKNGVLLSADGPLEAFAEQVEGQPYALGAVVLPEGVTVVRKFTDGAGEEGFVAAMLDPALLHQNPWSAVVVGDQIAYGALDAEAAQQLAQDVLSSKSFSGARPVAGTQYRWLMSARDHLRIAYVYQQK
;
A
#
# COMPACT_ATOMS: atom_id res chain seq x y z
N MET A 1 -4.86 -18.16 -12.75
CA MET A 1 -5.49 -17.08 -11.96
C MET A 1 -4.78 -15.73 -12.16
N THR A 2 -3.44 -15.70 -12.18
CA THR A 2 -2.60 -14.50 -12.44
C THR A 2 -2.99 -13.73 -13.71
N LYS A 3 -3.36 -14.43 -14.79
CA LYS A 3 -3.73 -13.82 -16.08
C LYS A 3 -5.08 -13.08 -16.08
N LEU A 4 -6.04 -13.53 -15.26
CA LEU A 4 -7.39 -12.94 -15.22
C LEU A 4 -7.40 -11.62 -14.44
N TYR A 5 -6.70 -11.58 -13.29
CA TYR A 5 -6.47 -10.34 -12.54
C TYR A 5 -5.73 -9.29 -13.39
N TYR A 6 -4.80 -9.76 -14.23
CA TYR A 6 -4.09 -8.91 -15.17
C TYR A 6 -5.01 -8.32 -16.23
N ASP A 7 -5.77 -9.15 -16.94
CA ASP A 7 -6.63 -8.71 -18.05
C ASP A 7 -7.84 -7.88 -17.57
N GLU A 8 -8.29 -8.04 -16.32
CA GLU A 8 -9.47 -7.32 -15.79
C GLU A 8 -9.12 -6.03 -15.02
N TYR A 9 -7.97 -5.96 -14.34
CA TYR A 9 -7.64 -4.84 -13.45
C TYR A 9 -6.31 -4.15 -13.76
N ILE A 10 -5.36 -4.85 -14.39
CA ILE A 10 -4.03 -4.30 -14.68
C ILE A 10 -3.88 -3.95 -16.17
N ASN A 11 -4.69 -4.48 -17.11
CA ASN A 11 -4.80 -3.93 -18.45
C ASN A 11 -5.82 -4.52 -19.46
N PRO A 12 -6.32 -3.68 -20.41
CA PRO A 12 -6.54 -4.11 -21.79
C PRO A 12 -5.29 -3.97 -22.68
N LYS A 13 -4.28 -3.18 -22.30
CA LYS A 13 -3.01 -2.97 -23.03
C LYS A 13 -1.82 -2.68 -22.11
N ALA A 14 -1.01 -3.70 -21.79
CA ALA A 14 0.29 -3.62 -21.10
C ALA A 14 1.33 -2.65 -21.71
N SER A 15 0.91 -1.88 -22.69
CA SER A 15 1.68 -1.02 -23.56
C SER A 15 0.92 0.29 -23.57
N ILE A 16 1.51 1.29 -22.94
CA ILE A 16 1.43 2.71 -23.20
C ILE A 16 1.74 3.32 -21.85
N ASP A 17 3.02 3.58 -21.66
CA ASP A 17 3.40 4.70 -20.83
C ASP A 17 2.65 5.92 -21.42
N TYR A 18 1.65 6.46 -20.70
CA TYR A 18 0.84 7.56 -21.27
C TYR A 18 1.68 8.83 -21.48
N GLU A 19 2.92 8.88 -20.98
CA GLU A 19 3.91 9.92 -21.29
C GLU A 19 4.99 9.47 -22.29
N ALA A 20 5.23 8.16 -22.45
CA ALA A 20 6.12 7.61 -23.49
C ALA A 20 5.37 6.61 -24.39
N GLU A 21 5.28 6.91 -25.68
CA GLU A 21 4.63 6.06 -26.71
C GLU A 21 5.33 4.69 -26.95
N GLU A 22 6.05 4.14 -25.98
CA GLU A 22 6.79 2.88 -26.07
C GLU A 22 6.01 1.69 -25.47
N ASP A 23 5.96 0.61 -26.25
CA ASP A 23 5.58 -0.72 -25.79
C ASP A 23 6.77 -1.32 -25.03
N VAL A 24 6.64 -1.49 -23.71
CA VAL A 24 7.75 -1.93 -22.87
C VAL A 24 7.39 -3.22 -22.17
N ALA A 25 8.14 -4.28 -22.51
CA ALA A 25 8.07 -5.57 -21.85
C ALA A 25 8.52 -5.44 -20.38
N ILE A 26 7.57 -5.51 -19.45
CA ILE A 26 7.83 -5.68 -18.02
C ILE A 26 8.36 -7.10 -17.78
N PRO A 27 9.50 -7.30 -17.08
CA PRO A 27 9.99 -8.65 -16.77
C PRO A 27 8.95 -9.46 -15.99
N ALA A 28 8.80 -10.75 -16.33
CA ALA A 28 7.76 -11.59 -15.76
C ALA A 28 7.89 -11.73 -14.24
N GLU A 29 9.12 -11.81 -13.73
CA GLU A 29 9.43 -11.88 -12.30
C GLU A 29 9.00 -10.63 -11.53
N VAL A 30 9.08 -9.46 -12.17
CA VAL A 30 8.63 -8.18 -11.60
C VAL A 30 7.10 -8.16 -11.58
N LEU A 31 6.46 -8.61 -12.66
CA LEU A 31 5.00 -8.67 -12.72
C LEU A 31 4.41 -9.66 -11.72
N ASP A 32 4.98 -10.85 -11.59
CA ASP A 32 4.54 -11.87 -10.64
C ASP A 32 4.69 -11.37 -9.19
N ALA A 33 5.79 -10.68 -8.90
CA ALA A 33 6.01 -10.02 -7.63
C ALA A 33 4.95 -8.94 -7.35
N PHE A 34 4.64 -8.11 -8.34
CA PHE A 34 3.63 -7.05 -8.24
C PHE A 34 2.26 -7.64 -7.89
N VAL A 35 1.82 -8.64 -8.66
CA VAL A 35 0.51 -9.28 -8.47
C VAL A 35 0.40 -9.94 -7.09
N ARG A 36 1.49 -10.57 -6.61
CA ARG A 36 1.51 -11.16 -5.28
C ARG A 36 1.34 -10.11 -4.19
N MET A 37 2.09 -9.02 -4.28
CA MET A 37 2.11 -7.97 -3.27
C MET A 37 0.83 -7.14 -3.29
N ASP A 38 0.45 -6.61 -4.45
CA ASP A 38 -0.78 -5.84 -4.62
C ASP A 38 -2.03 -6.67 -4.31
N GLY A 39 -2.03 -7.95 -4.68
CA GLY A 39 -3.09 -8.88 -4.31
C GLY A 39 -3.23 -9.09 -2.80
N ALA A 40 -2.12 -9.11 -2.05
CA ALA A 40 -2.16 -9.16 -0.58
C ALA A 40 -2.72 -7.86 0.01
N VAL A 41 -2.23 -6.71 -0.46
CA VAL A 41 -2.76 -5.39 -0.06
C VAL A 41 -4.27 -5.32 -0.30
N ILE A 42 -4.75 -5.74 -1.48
CA ILE A 42 -6.16 -5.64 -1.84
C ILE A 42 -7.03 -6.57 -1.01
N ARG A 43 -6.59 -7.80 -0.71
CA ARG A 43 -7.34 -8.69 0.19
C ARG A 43 -7.47 -8.09 1.59
N VAL A 44 -6.40 -7.49 2.11
CA VAL A 44 -6.44 -6.77 3.40
C VAL A 44 -7.41 -5.58 3.31
N ALA A 45 -7.30 -4.76 2.28
CA ALA A 45 -8.17 -3.62 2.04
C ALA A 45 -9.66 -4.03 1.94
N ASP A 46 -9.97 -5.16 1.29
CA ASP A 46 -11.32 -5.68 1.16
C ASP A 46 -11.91 -6.19 2.47
N VAL A 47 -11.09 -6.78 3.34
CA VAL A 47 -11.53 -7.16 4.68
C VAL A 47 -11.75 -5.93 5.54
N LEU A 48 -10.83 -4.96 5.50
CA LEU A 48 -10.96 -3.71 6.25
C LEU A 48 -12.14 -2.84 5.77
N ALA A 49 -12.46 -2.85 4.48
CA ALA A 49 -13.59 -2.10 3.93
C ALA A 49 -14.94 -2.53 4.53
N LYS A 50 -15.05 -3.75 5.05
CA LYS A 50 -16.25 -4.31 5.68
C LYS A 50 -16.38 -3.99 7.17
N VAL A 51 -15.42 -3.28 7.75
CA VAL A 51 -15.48 -2.87 9.16
C VAL A 51 -16.42 -1.68 9.30
N GLU A 52 -17.53 -1.91 10.01
CA GLU A 52 -18.56 -0.90 10.30
C GLU A 52 -18.63 -0.54 11.79
N SER A 53 -17.93 -1.28 12.65
CA SER A 53 -17.87 -1.07 14.10
C SER A 53 -16.53 -1.58 14.65
N PHE A 54 -16.22 -1.26 15.90
CA PHE A 54 -15.00 -1.73 16.57
C PHE A 54 -14.92 -3.26 16.53
N PRO A 55 -13.90 -3.84 15.86
CA PRO A 55 -13.75 -5.28 15.81
C PRO A 55 -13.54 -5.88 17.20
N ASP A 56 -14.17 -7.02 17.45
CA ASP A 56 -13.91 -7.82 18.63
C ASP A 56 -12.75 -8.80 18.41
N ASP A 57 -12.27 -9.43 19.48
CA ASP A 57 -11.14 -10.37 19.43
C ASP A 57 -11.45 -11.60 18.56
N MET A 58 -12.73 -11.99 18.45
CA MET A 58 -13.14 -13.12 17.63
C MET A 58 -13.02 -12.81 16.14
N TRP A 59 -13.43 -11.61 15.72
CA TRP A 59 -13.25 -11.11 14.36
C TRP A 59 -11.76 -11.00 14.03
N LEU A 60 -10.96 -10.43 14.94
CA LEU A 60 -9.51 -10.32 14.75
C LEU A 60 -8.85 -11.69 14.58
N ALA A 61 -9.24 -12.68 15.38
CA ALA A 61 -8.73 -14.05 15.26
C ALA A 61 -9.15 -14.70 13.93
N ALA A 62 -10.41 -14.55 13.53
CA ALA A 62 -10.93 -15.11 12.28
C ALA A 62 -10.22 -14.50 11.06
N VAL A 63 -10.08 -13.17 11.03
CA VAL A 63 -9.41 -12.45 9.95
C VAL A 63 -7.91 -12.75 9.92
N GLY A 64 -7.24 -12.76 11.08
CA GLY A 64 -5.83 -13.11 11.17
C GLY A 64 -5.52 -14.52 10.64
N SER A 65 -6.44 -15.47 10.81
CA SER A 65 -6.30 -16.82 10.24
C SER A 65 -6.50 -16.87 8.72
N ALA A 66 -7.29 -15.94 8.17
CA ALA A 66 -7.64 -15.90 6.75
C ALA A 66 -6.64 -15.11 5.90
N LEU A 67 -5.83 -14.25 6.51
CA LEU A 67 -4.88 -13.36 5.85
C LEU A 67 -3.45 -13.63 6.35
N PRO A 68 -2.78 -14.69 5.86
CA PRO A 68 -1.41 -15.03 6.27
C PRO A 68 -0.39 -13.95 5.92
N GLU A 69 -0.70 -13.08 4.96
CA GLU A 69 0.09 -11.88 4.63
C GLU A 69 0.10 -10.80 5.71
N VAL A 70 -0.76 -10.88 6.73
CA VAL A 70 -0.82 -9.87 7.79
C VAL A 70 -0.08 -10.37 9.02
N ARG A 71 0.97 -9.63 9.39
CA ARG A 71 1.76 -9.92 10.58
C ARG A 71 1.05 -9.48 11.85
N GLN A 72 0.35 -8.34 11.79
CA GLN A 72 -0.22 -7.71 12.97
C GLN A 72 -1.45 -6.87 12.64
N TRP A 73 -2.38 -6.82 13.59
CA TRP A 73 -3.56 -5.95 13.56
C TRP A 73 -3.56 -5.00 14.75
N ALA A 74 -4.19 -3.84 14.58
CA ALA A 74 -4.48 -2.93 15.67
C ALA A 74 -5.85 -2.28 15.47
N VAL A 75 -6.63 -2.21 16.55
CA VAL A 75 -7.81 -1.36 16.63
C VAL A 75 -7.41 -0.12 17.43
N LEU A 76 -7.66 1.04 16.85
CA LEU A 76 -7.19 2.33 17.34
C LEU A 76 -8.42 3.22 17.58
N ASP A 77 -8.48 3.88 18.72
CA ASP A 77 -9.47 4.91 18.99
C ASP A 77 -9.04 6.27 18.39
N ARG A 78 -9.90 7.27 18.53
CA ARG A 78 -9.67 8.63 18.02
C ARG A 78 -8.38 9.30 18.55
N TYR A 79 -7.81 8.81 19.65
CA TYR A 79 -6.63 9.39 20.31
C TYR A 79 -5.40 8.47 20.23
N PHE A 80 -5.45 7.42 19.41
CA PHE A 80 -4.39 6.45 19.16
C PHE A 80 -3.69 5.91 20.44
N LEU A 81 -4.42 5.15 21.25
CA LEU A 81 -3.82 4.19 22.18
C LEU A 81 -4.12 2.76 21.71
N ALA A 82 -3.07 2.02 21.38
CA ALA A 82 -3.13 0.65 20.88
C ALA A 82 -3.92 -0.27 21.83
N LYS A 83 -5.03 -0.81 21.36
CA LYS A 83 -5.73 -1.90 22.03
C LYS A 83 -5.20 -3.22 21.46
N ASN A 84 -4.70 -4.10 22.34
CA ASN A 84 -4.05 -5.41 22.07
C ASN A 84 -2.50 -5.43 22.07
N GLY A 85 -1.86 -4.56 22.86
CA GLY A 85 -0.53 -4.84 23.41
C GLY A 85 0.67 -4.63 22.48
N VAL A 86 0.46 -4.08 21.29
CA VAL A 86 1.55 -3.64 20.41
C VAL A 86 1.31 -2.18 20.04
N LEU A 87 2.20 -1.30 20.50
CA LEU A 87 2.27 0.06 20.00
C LEU A 87 2.68 -0.01 18.53
N LEU A 88 1.76 0.29 17.62
CA LEU A 88 2.15 0.97 16.39
C LEU A 88 2.59 2.36 16.87
N SER A 89 3.89 2.63 16.91
CA SER A 89 4.39 3.91 17.43
C SER A 89 3.67 5.04 16.71
N ALA A 90 3.02 5.91 17.48
CA ALA A 90 2.16 6.99 17.00
C ALA A 90 2.91 8.13 16.29
N ASP A 91 4.18 7.97 15.94
CA ASP A 91 4.98 9.13 15.55
C ASP A 91 4.91 9.38 14.04
N GLY A 92 3.89 10.14 13.64
CA GLY A 92 3.81 10.88 12.37
C GLY A 92 2.82 10.31 11.34
N PRO A 93 3.08 9.16 10.68
CA PRO A 93 2.30 8.71 9.53
C PRO A 93 0.82 8.39 9.81
N LEU A 94 0.51 7.79 10.97
CA LEU A 94 -0.88 7.49 11.35
C LEU A 94 -1.66 8.75 11.72
N GLU A 95 -1.01 9.69 12.41
CA GLU A 95 -1.59 11.00 12.73
C GLU A 95 -1.86 11.80 11.45
N ALA A 96 -0.88 11.87 10.55
CA ALA A 96 -1.03 12.54 9.25
C ALA A 96 -2.17 11.94 8.42
N PHE A 97 -2.31 10.61 8.41
CA PHE A 97 -3.46 9.96 7.77
C PHE A 97 -4.77 10.37 8.45
N ALA A 98 -4.84 10.32 9.79
CA ALA A 98 -6.05 10.68 10.54
C ALA A 98 -6.48 12.13 10.30
N GLU A 99 -5.53 13.07 10.25
CA GLU A 99 -5.76 14.47 9.91
C GLU A 99 -6.26 14.61 8.46
N GLN A 100 -5.65 13.91 7.50
CA GLN A 100 -6.06 13.93 6.10
C GLN A 100 -7.51 13.48 5.90
N VAL A 101 -7.98 12.54 6.73
CA VAL A 101 -9.30 11.92 6.62
C VAL A 101 -10.29 12.44 7.67
N GLU A 102 -9.96 13.52 8.37
CA GLU A 102 -10.84 14.15 9.33
C GLU A 102 -12.19 14.52 8.68
N GLY A 103 -13.29 14.28 9.40
CA GLY A 103 -14.65 14.55 8.90
C GLY A 103 -15.16 13.57 7.83
N GLN A 104 -14.32 12.67 7.31
CA GLN A 104 -14.78 11.61 6.39
C GLN A 104 -15.33 10.43 7.22
N PRO A 105 -16.59 10.00 7.03
CA PRO A 105 -17.14 8.88 7.81
C PRO A 105 -16.37 7.57 7.55
N TYR A 106 -15.79 7.48 6.37
CA TYR A 106 -15.09 6.31 5.89
C TYR A 106 -13.90 6.75 5.04
N ALA A 107 -12.70 6.31 5.40
CA ALA A 107 -11.53 6.37 4.55
C ALA A 107 -10.70 5.09 4.66
N LEU A 108 -9.98 4.75 3.60
CA LEU A 108 -9.07 3.61 3.52
C LEU A 108 -7.79 4.12 2.86
N GLY A 109 -6.64 3.80 3.42
CA GLY A 109 -5.35 4.21 2.89
C GLY A 109 -4.23 3.26 3.30
N ALA A 110 -3.03 3.54 2.83
CA ALA A 110 -1.82 2.88 3.27
C ALA A 110 -0.87 3.92 3.88
N VAL A 111 -0.14 3.50 4.91
CA VAL A 111 0.89 4.31 5.57
C VAL A 111 2.16 3.46 5.72
N VAL A 112 3.31 4.13 5.84
CA VAL A 112 4.56 3.48 6.18
C VAL A 112 4.76 3.55 7.69
N LEU A 113 5.03 2.41 8.31
CA LEU A 113 5.52 2.30 9.69
C LEU A 113 6.94 1.70 9.67
N PRO A 114 7.72 1.82 10.76
CA PRO A 114 9.08 1.28 10.81
C PRO A 114 9.19 -0.20 10.40
N GLU A 115 8.13 -0.97 10.63
CA GLU A 115 8.05 -2.38 10.28
C GLU A 115 7.71 -2.62 8.80
N GLY A 116 7.09 -1.67 8.08
CA GLY A 116 6.75 -1.79 6.67
C GLY A 116 5.44 -1.11 6.28
N VAL A 117 4.75 -1.67 5.29
CA VAL A 117 3.47 -1.13 4.79
C VAL A 117 2.31 -1.56 5.69
N THR A 118 1.52 -0.57 6.12
CA THR A 118 0.31 -0.78 6.92
C THR A 118 -0.91 -0.25 6.18
N VAL A 119 -1.94 -1.07 6.02
CA VAL A 119 -3.23 -0.65 5.47
C VAL A 119 -4.12 -0.21 6.62
N VAL A 120 -4.71 0.97 6.51
CA VAL A 120 -5.46 1.62 7.59
C VAL A 120 -6.83 2.04 7.10
N ARG A 121 -7.85 1.74 7.91
CA ARG A 121 -9.25 2.08 7.66
C ARG A 121 -9.77 2.95 8.78
N LYS A 122 -10.27 4.14 8.46
CA LYS A 122 -11.13 4.94 9.35
C LYS A 122 -12.58 4.48 9.23
N PHE A 123 -13.31 4.35 10.32
CA PHE A 123 -14.76 4.15 10.29
C PHE A 123 -15.44 4.99 11.38
N THR A 124 -16.70 5.35 11.13
CA THR A 124 -17.62 5.85 12.15
C THR A 124 -18.65 4.76 12.42
N ASP A 125 -18.80 4.36 13.67
CA ASP A 125 -19.74 3.30 14.05
C ASP A 125 -21.20 3.80 14.10
N GLY A 126 -22.14 2.89 14.37
CA GLY A 126 -23.57 3.22 14.46
C GLY A 126 -23.94 4.17 15.61
N ALA A 127 -23.04 4.39 16.58
CA ALA A 127 -23.21 5.36 17.67
C ALA A 127 -22.60 6.72 17.33
N GLY A 128 -21.90 6.85 16.21
CA GLY A 128 -21.20 8.07 15.80
C GLY A 128 -19.77 8.17 16.33
N GLU A 129 -19.24 7.12 16.95
CA GLU A 129 -17.87 7.08 17.45
C GLU A 129 -16.88 6.80 16.30
N GLU A 130 -15.79 7.55 16.27
CA GLU A 130 -14.74 7.37 15.27
C GLU A 130 -13.69 6.35 15.75
N GLY A 131 -13.27 5.47 14.86
CA GLY A 131 -12.20 4.52 15.11
C GLY A 131 -11.39 4.21 13.86
N PHE A 132 -10.24 3.56 14.07
CA PHE A 132 -9.42 3.03 13.00
C PHE A 132 -9.10 1.56 13.22
N VAL A 133 -8.95 0.83 12.12
CA VAL A 133 -8.38 -0.52 12.11
C VAL A 133 -7.20 -0.53 11.16
N ALA A 134 -6.06 -1.02 11.64
CA ALA A 134 -4.83 -1.10 10.90
C ALA A 134 -4.38 -2.56 10.77
N ALA A 135 -3.80 -2.89 9.62
CA ALA A 135 -3.29 -4.19 9.27
C ALA A 135 -1.88 -4.04 8.69
N MET A 136 -0.89 -4.54 9.41
CA MET A 136 0.51 -4.49 9.00
C MET A 136 0.86 -5.71 8.16
N LEU A 137 1.30 -5.49 6.93
CA LEU A 137 1.73 -6.57 6.06
C LEU A 137 3.03 -7.19 6.56
N ASP A 138 3.21 -8.50 6.34
CA ASP A 138 4.46 -9.18 6.64
C ASP A 138 5.60 -8.55 5.84
N PRO A 139 6.65 -8.00 6.49
CA PRO A 139 7.76 -7.36 5.81
C PRO A 139 8.53 -8.31 4.89
N ALA A 140 8.41 -9.64 5.11
CA ALA A 140 8.96 -10.65 4.21
C ALA A 140 8.39 -10.53 2.79
N LEU A 141 7.16 -10.04 2.63
CA LEU A 141 6.56 -9.76 1.32
C LEU A 141 7.27 -8.64 0.57
N LEU A 142 7.87 -7.68 1.28
CA LEU A 142 8.65 -6.60 0.64
C LEU A 142 10.04 -7.10 0.24
N HIS A 143 10.69 -7.88 1.13
CA HIS A 143 12.11 -8.24 1.00
C HIS A 143 12.39 -9.36 -0.02
N GLN A 144 11.39 -10.13 -0.42
CA GLN A 144 11.56 -11.28 -1.33
C GLN A 144 11.40 -10.94 -2.82
N ASN A 145 11.15 -9.67 -3.14
CA ASN A 145 10.76 -9.24 -4.48
C ASN A 145 11.83 -8.35 -5.13
N PRO A 146 11.86 -8.23 -6.48
CA PRO A 146 12.90 -7.52 -7.22
C PRO A 146 12.79 -5.98 -7.14
N TRP A 147 12.17 -5.45 -6.10
CA TRP A 147 11.93 -4.03 -5.93
C TRP A 147 13.21 -3.28 -5.58
N SER A 148 13.45 -2.19 -6.29
CA SER A 148 14.44 -1.20 -5.89
C SER A 148 13.87 -0.32 -4.78
N ALA A 149 12.57 -0.02 -4.82
CA ALA A 149 11.86 0.62 -3.73
C ALA A 149 10.35 0.31 -3.72
N VAL A 150 9.71 0.50 -2.57
CA VAL A 150 8.25 0.57 -2.42
C VAL A 150 7.90 1.89 -1.77
N VAL A 151 7.00 2.64 -2.38
CA VAL A 151 6.63 4.01 -1.98
C VAL A 151 5.16 4.03 -1.58
N VAL A 152 4.84 4.71 -0.47
CA VAL A 152 3.47 4.91 0.02
C VAL A 152 3.36 6.33 0.55
N GLY A 153 2.50 7.15 -0.08
CA GLY A 153 2.52 8.58 0.19
C GLY A 153 3.92 9.16 -0.01
N ASP A 154 4.30 10.19 0.73
CA ASP A 154 5.63 10.79 0.64
C ASP A 154 6.77 9.93 1.24
N GLN A 155 6.51 8.67 1.59
CA GLN A 155 7.42 7.81 2.34
C GLN A 155 7.83 6.56 1.56
N ILE A 156 8.98 6.01 1.95
CA ILE A 156 9.58 4.83 1.35
C ILE A 156 9.51 3.69 2.35
N ALA A 157 8.67 2.71 2.02
CA ALA A 157 8.44 1.55 2.87
C ALA A 157 9.55 0.49 2.74
N TYR A 158 10.24 0.45 1.60
CA TYR A 158 11.31 -0.50 1.33
C TYR A 158 12.25 0.04 0.25
N GLY A 159 13.50 -0.40 0.27
CA GLY A 159 14.50 -0.08 -0.74
C GLY A 159 15.69 0.68 -0.19
N ALA A 160 16.82 0.56 -0.87
CA ALA A 160 18.05 1.28 -0.58
C ALA A 160 18.42 2.19 -1.76
N LEU A 161 17.45 2.93 -2.26
CA LEU A 161 17.71 4.05 -3.16
C LEU A 161 18.44 5.14 -2.37
N ASP A 162 19.30 5.91 -3.05
CA ASP A 162 19.84 7.12 -2.44
C ASP A 162 18.68 8.06 -2.06
N ALA A 163 18.76 8.69 -0.89
CA ALA A 163 17.61 9.39 -0.31
C ALA A 163 17.03 10.49 -1.22
N GLU A 164 17.87 11.13 -2.03
CA GLU A 164 17.48 12.19 -2.96
C GLU A 164 16.69 11.62 -4.16
N ALA A 165 17.20 10.57 -4.81
CA ALA A 165 16.51 9.86 -5.87
C ALA A 165 15.21 9.24 -5.38
N ALA A 166 15.23 8.72 -4.15
CA ALA A 166 14.10 8.06 -3.55
C ALA A 166 12.96 9.07 -3.28
N GLN A 167 13.29 10.25 -2.74
CA GLN A 167 12.33 11.33 -2.52
C GLN A 167 11.80 11.92 -3.83
N GLN A 168 12.68 12.18 -4.80
CA GLN A 168 12.27 12.68 -6.12
C GLN A 168 11.35 11.69 -6.83
N LEU A 169 11.70 10.41 -6.80
CA LEU A 169 10.90 9.36 -7.41
C LEU A 169 9.56 9.20 -6.71
N ALA A 170 9.51 9.29 -5.37
CA ALA A 170 8.25 9.27 -4.65
C ALA A 170 7.31 10.41 -5.09
N GLN A 171 7.82 11.63 -5.20
CA GLN A 171 7.05 12.79 -5.67
C GLN A 171 6.57 12.64 -7.11
N ASP A 172 7.46 12.25 -8.03
CA ASP A 172 7.13 12.09 -9.44
C ASP A 172 6.11 10.95 -9.65
N VAL A 173 6.33 9.80 -9.01
CA VAL A 173 5.46 8.63 -9.15
C VAL A 173 4.08 8.88 -8.56
N LEU A 174 3.98 9.49 -7.38
CA LEU A 174 2.69 9.72 -6.73
C LEU A 174 1.97 10.97 -7.21
N SER A 175 2.63 11.88 -7.92
CA SER A 175 1.93 12.91 -8.69
C SER A 175 1.41 12.38 -10.02
N SER A 176 1.93 11.24 -10.50
CA SER A 176 1.46 10.61 -11.73
C SER A 176 -0.01 10.22 -11.63
N LYS A 177 -0.73 10.42 -12.74
CA LYS A 177 -2.09 9.93 -12.97
C LYS A 177 -2.12 8.51 -13.54
N SER A 178 -0.94 7.97 -13.87
CA SER A 178 -0.79 6.66 -14.50
C SER A 178 -0.41 5.61 -13.46
N PHE A 179 -1.02 4.43 -13.56
CA PHE A 179 -0.69 3.28 -12.71
C PHE A 179 0.65 2.63 -13.04
N SER A 180 1.32 3.07 -14.11
CA SER A 180 2.65 2.63 -14.46
C SER A 180 3.37 3.73 -15.22
N GLY A 181 4.69 3.68 -15.24
CA GLY A 181 5.49 4.57 -16.06
C GLY A 181 6.98 4.36 -15.86
N ALA A 182 7.77 5.24 -16.47
CA ALA A 182 9.22 5.21 -16.37
C ALA A 182 9.80 6.61 -16.14
N ARG A 183 10.86 6.68 -15.34
CA ARG A 183 11.52 7.95 -15.00
C ARG A 183 13.03 7.75 -14.87
N PRO A 184 13.85 8.53 -15.58
CA PRO A 184 15.27 8.57 -15.31
C PRO A 184 15.54 9.37 -14.02
N VAL A 185 16.29 8.78 -13.09
CA VAL A 185 16.75 9.46 -11.86
C VAL A 185 18.23 9.17 -11.69
N ALA A 186 19.05 10.22 -11.55
CA ALA A 186 20.51 10.13 -11.44
C ALA A 186 21.16 9.24 -12.52
N GLY A 187 20.65 9.27 -13.75
CA GLY A 187 21.17 8.48 -14.88
C GLY A 187 20.75 6.99 -14.88
N THR A 188 19.92 6.56 -13.93
CA THR A 188 19.33 5.21 -13.90
C THR A 188 17.86 5.28 -14.32
N GLN A 189 17.43 4.39 -15.22
CA GLN A 189 16.03 4.30 -15.61
C GLN A 189 15.25 3.47 -14.59
N TYR A 190 14.34 4.12 -13.88
CA TYR A 190 13.39 3.47 -12.99
C TYR A 190 12.04 3.29 -13.68
N ARG A 191 11.35 2.23 -13.31
CA ARG A 191 9.96 1.98 -13.67
C ARG A 191 9.14 1.74 -12.42
N TRP A 192 7.86 2.05 -12.50
CA TRP A 192 6.93 1.76 -11.41
C TRP A 192 5.67 1.06 -11.91
N LEU A 193 5.09 0.30 -10.99
CA LEU A 193 3.73 -0.19 -11.03
C LEU A 193 3.03 0.32 -9.77
N MET A 194 1.84 0.89 -9.90
CA MET A 194 1.05 1.43 -8.81
C MET A 194 -0.09 0.47 -8.50
N SER A 195 -0.46 0.40 -7.22
CA SER A 195 -1.61 -0.38 -6.76
C SER A 195 -2.86 -0.02 -7.56
N ALA A 196 -3.66 -1.03 -7.89
CA ALA A 196 -4.89 -0.86 -8.66
C ALA A 196 -5.98 -0.06 -7.91
N ARG A 197 -5.79 0.23 -6.61
CA ARG A 197 -6.70 1.06 -5.82
C ARG A 197 -6.14 2.45 -5.58
N ASP A 198 -6.81 3.43 -6.18
CA ASP A 198 -6.45 4.86 -6.11
C ASP A 198 -6.30 5.41 -4.69
N HIS A 199 -7.01 4.87 -3.69
CA HIS A 199 -6.93 5.35 -2.31
C HIS A 199 -5.77 4.73 -1.51
N LEU A 200 -5.14 3.66 -2.00
CA LEU A 200 -3.98 3.04 -1.34
C LEU A 200 -2.66 3.66 -1.80
N ARG A 201 -2.59 4.12 -3.06
CA ARG A 201 -1.42 4.81 -3.67
C ARG A 201 -0.06 4.23 -3.27
N ILE A 202 0.09 2.92 -3.45
CA ILE A 202 1.36 2.21 -3.24
C ILE A 202 2.03 2.05 -4.60
N ALA A 203 3.30 2.44 -4.73
CA ALA A 203 4.09 2.23 -5.94
C ALA A 203 5.26 1.27 -5.70
N TYR A 204 5.42 0.31 -6.60
CA TYR A 204 6.48 -0.68 -6.63
C TYR A 204 7.46 -0.30 -7.73
N VAL A 205 8.65 0.12 -7.33
CA VAL A 205 9.68 0.65 -8.20
C VAL A 205 10.74 -0.41 -8.44
N TYR A 206 11.18 -0.56 -9.68
CA TYR A 206 12.31 -1.40 -10.06
C TYR A 206 13.22 -0.69 -11.07
N GLN A 207 14.51 -1.00 -11.02
CA GLN A 207 15.48 -0.57 -12.02
C GLN A 207 15.31 -1.40 -13.30
N GLN A 208 15.20 -0.73 -14.44
CA GLN A 208 15.30 -1.39 -15.74
C GLN A 208 16.79 -1.60 -16.05
N LYS A 209 17.22 -2.87 -16.13
CA LYS A 209 18.56 -3.26 -16.55
C LYS A 209 18.68 -3.30 -18.07
#